data_AF-A0A167X676-F1
#
_entry.id   AF-A0A167X676-F1
#
_cell.length_a   1.000
_cell.length_b   1.000
_cell.length_c   1.000
_cell.angle_alpha   90.00
_cell.angle_beta   90.00
_cell.angle_gamma   90.00
#
_symmetry.space_group_name_H-M   'P 1'
#
loop_
_entity.id
_entity.type
_entity.pdbx_description
1 polymer ?
#
loop_
_entity_poly.entity_id
_entity_poly.type
_entity_poly.pdbx_seq_one_letter_code
_entity_poly.pdbx_strand_id
1 'polypeptide(L)'
;WSVYSSEAALLDKALVESWFTQVDRTAVMAGLFSAIVTAMMVESYTNLIPDPNDRTIVLLLQISVQLGGNISVITSPTIDSFHPTPSALRVNIFWFLSLCLGLTCALAATLVQQWERSYLQAIEKRPAPQVKAHIHSYLHQGMDKFGMSAVVEGIPTLLHGSVFLFLIGLVDFLYSINFVVVLVVMCAVVTGFTRYTTITWLPIINHKCPYRTPLSKVFWRLSQSL
;
A
#
# COMPACT_ATOMS: atom_id res chain seq x y z
N TRP A 1 33.86 14.59 -27.77
CA TRP A 1 32.49 14.23 -28.19
C TRP A 1 32.19 12.74 -28.02
N SER A 2 32.97 11.82 -28.60
CA SER A 2 32.79 10.37 -28.42
C SER A 2 32.90 9.90 -26.95
N VAL A 3 33.89 10.42 -26.22
CA VAL A 3 34.08 10.13 -24.78
C VAL A 3 32.90 10.61 -23.94
N TYR A 4 32.43 11.84 -24.19
CA TYR A 4 31.25 12.41 -23.52
C TYR A 4 29.99 11.58 -23.79
N SER A 5 29.76 11.15 -25.04
CA SER A 5 28.60 10.31 -25.38
C SER A 5 28.67 8.92 -24.77
N SER A 6 29.86 8.32 -24.63
CA SER A 6 30.00 7.02 -23.97
C SER A 6 29.79 7.11 -22.46
N GLU A 7 30.26 8.19 -21.84
CA GLU A 7 30.14 8.41 -20.40
C GLU A 7 28.69 8.75 -20.01
N ALA A 8 28.00 9.57 -20.82
CA ALA A 8 26.57 9.82 -20.66
C ALA A 8 25.72 8.56 -20.81
N ALA A 9 26.03 7.69 -21.79
CA ALA A 9 25.32 6.42 -21.98
C ALA A 9 25.52 5.43 -20.80
N LEU A 10 26.69 5.44 -20.16
CA LEU A 10 26.96 4.66 -18.96
C LEU A 10 26.16 5.18 -17.75
N LEU A 11 26.08 6.50 -17.60
CA LEU A 11 25.32 7.14 -16.51
C LEU A 11 23.82 6.84 -16.62
N ASP A 12 23.25 6.98 -17.82
CA ASP A 12 21.83 6.69 -18.09
C ASP A 12 21.50 5.22 -17.79
N LYS A 13 22.38 4.30 -18.21
CA LYS A 13 22.20 2.87 -17.91
C LYS A 13 22.15 2.61 -16.41
N ALA A 14 23.07 3.19 -15.64
CA ALA A 14 23.12 3.02 -14.19
C ALA A 14 21.87 3.60 -13.48
N LEU A 15 21.37 4.74 -13.95
CA LEU A 15 20.14 5.35 -13.42
C LEU A 15 18.93 4.45 -13.68
N VAL A 16 18.78 3.95 -14.90
CA VAL A 16 17.68 3.07 -15.30
C VAL A 16 17.69 1.76 -14.51
N GLU A 17 18.85 1.12 -14.35
CA GLU A 17 19.02 -0.10 -13.55
C GLU A 17 18.67 0.13 -12.06
N SER A 18 19.04 1.29 -11.51
CA SER A 18 18.68 1.66 -10.14
C SER A 18 17.17 1.83 -9.94
N TRP A 19 16.46 2.38 -10.92
CA TRP A 19 15.01 2.57 -10.88
C TRP A 19 14.28 1.24 -10.89
N PHE A 20 14.68 0.31 -11.77
CA PHE A 20 14.06 -1.01 -11.82
C PHE A 20 14.34 -1.84 -10.56
N THR A 21 15.55 -1.75 -10.02
CA THR A 21 15.89 -2.37 -8.73
C THR A 21 14.98 -1.83 -7.61
N GLN A 22 14.65 -0.55 -7.62
CA GLN A 22 13.71 0.04 -6.66
C GLN A 22 12.28 -0.50 -6.85
N VAL A 23 11.82 -0.63 -8.09
CA VAL A 23 10.50 -1.21 -8.41
C VAL A 23 10.39 -2.65 -7.91
N ASP A 24 11.44 -3.46 -8.10
CA ASP A 24 11.49 -4.85 -7.62
C ASP A 24 11.37 -4.96 -6.10
N ARG A 25 12.16 -4.17 -5.38
CA ARG A 25 12.06 -4.09 -3.91
C ARG A 25 10.66 -3.66 -3.45
N THR A 26 10.05 -2.72 -4.17
CA THR A 26 8.71 -2.23 -3.85
C THR A 26 7.64 -3.30 -4.09
N ALA A 27 7.79 -4.12 -5.14
CA ALA A 27 6.88 -5.25 -5.41
C ALA A 27 6.91 -6.30 -4.29
N VAL A 28 8.12 -6.69 -3.85
CA VAL A 28 8.29 -7.65 -2.74
C VAL A 28 7.67 -7.10 -1.45
N MET A 29 7.90 -5.82 -1.16
CA MET A 29 7.31 -5.16 -0.01
C MET A 29 5.77 -5.12 -0.09
N ALA A 30 5.21 -4.86 -1.26
CA ALA A 30 3.76 -4.87 -1.48
C ALA A 30 3.14 -6.26 -1.27
N GLY A 31 3.83 -7.33 -1.69
CA GLY A 31 3.42 -8.71 -1.44
C GLY A 31 3.42 -9.05 0.06
N LEU A 32 4.49 -8.73 0.77
CA LEU A 32 4.59 -8.96 2.22
C LEU A 32 3.51 -8.17 2.99
N PHE A 33 3.32 -6.91 2.62
CA PHE A 33 2.27 -6.08 3.19
C PHE A 33 0.88 -6.69 2.96
N SER A 34 0.59 -7.16 1.74
CA SER A 34 -0.69 -7.79 1.41
C SER A 34 -0.95 -9.04 2.27
N ALA A 35 0.08 -9.83 2.58
CA ALA A 35 -0.04 -10.98 3.48
C ALA A 35 -0.41 -10.56 4.90
N ILE A 36 0.23 -9.52 5.44
CA ILE A 36 -0.08 -8.97 6.77
C ILE A 36 -1.52 -8.44 6.83
N VAL A 37 -1.93 -7.66 5.83
CA VAL A 37 -3.31 -7.14 5.74
C VAL A 37 -4.31 -8.29 5.66
N THR A 38 -4.02 -9.32 4.85
CA THR A 38 -4.91 -10.49 4.72
C THR A 38 -5.05 -11.23 6.04
N ALA A 39 -3.96 -11.43 6.79
CA ALA A 39 -4.01 -12.09 8.09
C ALA A 39 -4.91 -11.34 9.08
N MET A 40 -4.75 -10.01 9.17
CA MET A 40 -5.61 -9.17 10.01
C MET A 40 -7.06 -9.18 9.51
N MET A 41 -7.27 -9.12 8.19
CA MET A 41 -8.59 -9.12 7.58
C MET A 41 -9.38 -10.40 7.88
N VAL A 42 -8.72 -11.56 7.91
CA VAL A 42 -9.35 -12.83 8.32
C VAL A 42 -9.88 -12.75 9.75
N GLU A 43 -9.14 -12.11 10.66
CA GLU A 43 -9.58 -11.93 12.04
C GLU A 43 -10.76 -10.95 12.14
N SER A 44 -10.69 -9.79 11.50
CA SER A 44 -11.78 -8.80 11.55
C SER A 44 -13.04 -9.22 10.81
N TYR A 45 -12.92 -10.07 9.77
CA TYR A 45 -14.06 -10.59 9.02
C TYR A 45 -15.03 -11.39 9.91
N THR A 46 -14.53 -12.02 10.98
CA THR A 46 -15.40 -12.73 11.94
C THR A 46 -16.38 -11.79 12.64
N ASN A 47 -16.03 -10.52 12.84
CA ASN A 47 -16.93 -9.51 13.43
C ASN A 47 -18.05 -9.04 12.48
N LEU A 48 -18.00 -9.42 11.21
CA LEU A 48 -19.05 -9.14 10.21
C LEU A 48 -20.05 -10.29 10.07
N ILE A 49 -19.81 -11.42 10.73
CA ILE A 49 -20.67 -12.60 10.69
C ILE A 49 -21.30 -12.80 12.07
N PRO A 50 -22.59 -13.15 12.16
CA PRO A 50 -23.21 -13.48 13.43
C PRO A 50 -22.50 -14.65 14.10
N ASP A 51 -22.12 -14.51 15.37
CA ASP A 51 -21.55 -15.61 16.14
C ASP A 51 -22.65 -16.65 16.41
N PRO A 52 -22.49 -17.92 15.96
CA PRO A 52 -23.44 -18.99 16.31
C PRO A 52 -23.58 -19.20 17.82
N ASN A 53 -22.57 -18.80 18.62
CA ASN A 53 -22.64 -18.88 20.07
C ASN A 53 -23.58 -17.84 20.68
N ASP A 54 -23.79 -16.68 20.07
CA ASP A 54 -24.73 -15.67 20.59
C ASP A 54 -26.15 -16.23 20.66
N ARG A 55 -26.56 -16.98 19.64
CA ARG A 55 -27.85 -17.69 19.66
C ARG A 55 -27.91 -18.75 20.77
N THR A 56 -26.79 -19.45 20.98
CA THR A 56 -26.70 -20.48 22.03
C THR A 56 -26.78 -19.86 23.42
N ILE A 57 -26.12 -18.71 23.66
CA ILE A 57 -26.16 -17.97 24.92
C ILE A 57 -27.57 -17.46 25.20
N VAL A 58 -28.24 -16.87 24.21
CA VAL A 58 -29.63 -16.40 24.34
C VAL A 58 -30.56 -17.56 24.70
N LEU A 59 -30.41 -18.72 24.05
CA LEU A 59 -31.19 -19.92 24.36
C LEU A 59 -30.88 -20.48 25.75
N LEU A 60 -29.60 -20.51 26.16
CA LEU A 60 -29.19 -20.96 27.50
C LEU A 60 -29.72 -20.04 28.60
N LEU A 61 -29.69 -18.72 28.40
CA LEU A 61 -30.25 -17.75 29.33
C LEU A 61 -31.77 -17.92 29.46
N GLN A 62 -32.46 -18.17 28.34
CA GLN A 62 -33.88 -18.50 28.35
C GLN A 62 -34.18 -19.79 29.13
N ILE A 63 -33.42 -20.87 28.88
CA ILE A 63 -33.57 -22.13 29.62
C ILE A 63 -33.31 -21.93 31.11
N SER A 64 -32.30 -21.12 31.47
CA SER A 64 -32.00 -20.78 32.86
C SER A 64 -33.16 -20.05 33.55
N VAL A 65 -33.82 -19.11 32.86
CA VAL A 65 -35.00 -18.39 33.39
C VAL A 65 -36.19 -19.33 33.52
N GLN A 66 -36.38 -20.25 32.57
CA GLN A 66 -37.44 -21.27 32.63
C GLN A 66 -37.25 -22.25 33.80
N LEU A 67 -36.02 -22.70 34.06
CA LEU A 67 -35.71 -23.54 35.22
C LEU A 67 -35.86 -22.81 36.56
N GLY A 68 -35.72 -21.48 36.57
CA GLY A 68 -35.86 -20.63 37.76
C GLY A 68 -37.30 -20.37 38.22
N GLY A 69 -38.32 -20.90 37.53
CA GLY A 69 -39.73 -20.84 37.96
C GLY A 69 -40.54 -19.64 37.47
N ASN A 70 -39.96 -18.74 36.68
CA ASN A 70 -40.68 -17.61 36.05
C ASN A 70 -41.30 -18.03 34.70
N ILE A 71 -42.40 -18.77 34.76
CA ILE A 71 -43.09 -19.36 33.58
C ILE A 71 -43.91 -18.31 32.78
N SER A 72 -44.10 -17.10 33.33
CA SER A 72 -45.00 -16.06 32.78
C SER A 72 -44.42 -15.21 31.63
N VAL A 73 -43.18 -15.46 31.19
CA VAL A 73 -42.55 -14.74 30.07
C VAL A 73 -42.20 -15.73 28.95
N ILE A 74 -43.22 -16.31 28.32
CA ILE A 74 -43.04 -17.00 27.03
C ILE A 74 -43.28 -15.97 25.93
N THR A 75 -42.35 -15.04 25.79
CA THR A 75 -42.22 -14.25 24.56
C THR A 75 -41.35 -15.07 23.61
N SER A 76 -41.88 -15.40 22.42
CA SER A 76 -41.06 -16.00 21.35
C SER A 76 -39.81 -15.13 21.16
N PRO A 77 -38.61 -15.70 21.14
CA PRO A 77 -37.40 -14.89 20.98
C PRO A 77 -37.48 -14.18 19.63
N THR A 78 -37.64 -12.86 19.67
CA THR A 78 -37.33 -12.01 18.53
C THR A 78 -35.83 -12.09 18.35
N ILE A 79 -35.39 -12.97 17.46
CA ILE A 79 -34.00 -12.99 17.01
C ILE A 79 -33.85 -11.71 16.20
N ASP A 80 -33.33 -10.66 16.83
CA ASP A 80 -32.94 -9.44 16.12
C ASP A 80 -32.00 -9.85 14.98
N SER A 81 -32.27 -9.30 13.79
CA SER A 81 -31.40 -9.50 12.64
C SER A 81 -30.01 -8.99 13.00
N PHE A 82 -28.99 -9.80 12.76
CA PHE A 82 -27.62 -9.40 13.00
C PHE A 82 -27.30 -8.16 12.16
N HIS A 83 -26.91 -7.09 12.84
CA HIS A 83 -26.40 -5.87 12.22
C HIS A 83 -24.96 -5.67 12.67
N PRO A 84 -23.97 -5.75 11.77
CA PRO A 84 -22.58 -5.54 12.14
C PRO A 84 -22.38 -4.10 12.63
N THR A 85 -21.53 -3.96 13.65
CA THR A 85 -21.22 -2.66 14.25
C THR A 85 -20.62 -1.72 13.18
N PRO A 86 -21.03 -0.44 13.12
CA PRO A 86 -20.50 0.51 12.15
C PRO A 86 -18.96 0.63 12.15
N SER A 87 -18.31 0.44 13.30
CA SER A 87 -16.84 0.39 13.41
C SER A 87 -16.24 -0.79 12.65
N ALA A 88 -16.81 -2.00 12.80
CA ALA A 88 -16.36 -3.19 12.09
C ALA A 88 -16.47 -3.01 10.57
N LEU A 89 -17.54 -2.37 10.09
CA LEU A 89 -17.70 -2.06 8.68
C LEU A 89 -16.61 -1.11 8.17
N ARG A 90 -16.34 -0.01 8.89
CA ARG A 90 -15.28 0.96 8.51
C ARG A 90 -13.90 0.32 8.45
N VAL A 91 -13.53 -0.46 9.47
CA VAL A 91 -12.25 -1.16 9.54
C VAL A 91 -12.05 -2.05 8.32
N ASN A 92 -13.06 -2.87 8.00
CA ASN A 92 -12.99 -3.77 6.86
C ASN A 92 -12.89 -2.99 5.53
N ILE A 93 -13.64 -1.90 5.35
CA ILE A 93 -13.50 -1.04 4.16
C ILE A 93 -12.07 -0.52 4.01
N PHE A 94 -11.47 0.00 5.07
CA PHE A 94 -10.09 0.50 5.03
C PHE A 94 -9.08 -0.60 4.69
N TRP A 95 -9.24 -1.78 5.28
CA TRP A 95 -8.35 -2.91 5.03
C TRP A 95 -8.50 -3.48 3.63
N PHE A 96 -9.72 -3.68 3.12
CA PHE A 96 -9.96 -4.07 1.73
C PHE A 96 -9.36 -3.06 0.75
N LEU A 97 -9.59 -1.76 0.98
CA LEU A 97 -9.02 -0.72 0.12
C LEU A 97 -7.50 -0.72 0.15
N SER A 98 -6.90 -0.87 1.33
CA SER A 98 -5.44 -0.99 1.48
C SER A 98 -4.90 -2.20 0.72
N LEU A 99 -5.56 -3.36 0.82
CA LEU A 99 -5.17 -4.58 0.12
C LEU A 99 -5.27 -4.41 -1.41
N CYS A 100 -6.37 -3.85 -1.91
CA CYS A 100 -6.55 -3.58 -3.33
C CYS A 100 -5.45 -2.67 -3.89
N LEU A 101 -5.09 -1.61 -3.16
CA LEU A 101 -4.01 -0.71 -3.55
C LEU A 101 -2.65 -1.41 -3.50
N GLY A 102 -2.38 -2.22 -2.46
CA GLY A 102 -1.15 -3.02 -2.35
C GLY A 102 -0.99 -4.00 -3.52
N LEU A 103 -2.06 -4.70 -3.89
CA LEU A 103 -2.09 -5.60 -5.05
C LEU A 103 -1.93 -4.85 -6.38
N THR A 104 -2.59 -3.71 -6.53
CA THR A 104 -2.44 -2.85 -7.72
C THR A 104 -0.99 -2.37 -7.86
N CYS A 105 -0.35 -1.99 -6.75
CA CYS A 105 1.08 -1.66 -6.71
C CYS A 105 1.95 -2.84 -7.16
N ALA A 106 1.70 -4.04 -6.64
CA ALA A 106 2.45 -5.24 -7.03
C ALA A 106 2.25 -5.58 -8.53
N LEU A 107 1.02 -5.49 -9.04
CA LEU A 107 0.73 -5.68 -10.46
C LEU A 107 1.42 -4.64 -11.34
N ALA A 108 1.36 -3.36 -10.98
CA ALA A 108 2.07 -2.31 -11.70
C ALA A 108 3.59 -2.55 -11.71
N ALA A 109 4.18 -2.93 -10.57
CA ALA A 109 5.60 -3.24 -10.48
C ALA A 109 6.00 -4.44 -11.36
N THR A 110 5.21 -5.52 -11.36
CA THR A 110 5.47 -6.68 -12.22
C THR A 110 5.35 -6.36 -13.72
N LEU A 111 4.42 -5.50 -14.13
CA LEU A 111 4.32 -5.02 -15.51
C LEU A 111 5.58 -4.24 -15.93
N VAL A 112 6.06 -3.34 -15.05
CA VAL A 112 7.31 -2.60 -15.29
C VAL A 112 8.50 -3.56 -15.42
N GLN A 113 8.59 -4.59 -14.58
CA GLN A 113 9.64 -5.61 -14.66
C GLN A 113 9.59 -6.45 -15.94
N GLN A 114 8.39 -6.81 -16.40
CA GLN A 114 8.22 -7.56 -17.65
C GLN A 114 8.66 -6.72 -18.85
N TRP A 115 8.34 -5.42 -18.81
CA TRP A 115 8.76 -4.46 -19.81
C TRP A 115 10.28 -4.29 -19.82
N GLU A 116 10.91 -4.11 -18.66
CA GLU A 116 12.38 -4.03 -18.53
C GLU A 116 13.08 -5.26 -19.13
N ARG A 117 12.63 -6.47 -18.77
CA ARG A 117 13.22 -7.71 -19.28
C ARG A 117 13.12 -7.81 -20.79
N SER A 118 11.96 -7.45 -21.33
CA SER A 118 11.72 -7.41 -22.77
C SER A 118 12.61 -6.37 -23.47
N TYR A 119 12.82 -5.22 -22.82
CA TYR A 119 13.69 -4.14 -23.28
C TYR A 119 15.17 -4.56 -23.32
N LEU A 120 15.70 -5.14 -22.24
CA LEU A 120 17.08 -5.62 -22.18
C LEU A 120 17.33 -6.71 -23.25
N GLN A 121 16.41 -7.65 -23.40
CA GLN A 121 16.50 -8.71 -24.42
C GLN A 121 16.48 -8.15 -25.85
N ALA A 122 15.66 -7.13 -26.13
CA ALA A 122 15.59 -6.50 -27.44
C ALA A 122 16.91 -5.80 -27.83
N ILE A 123 17.60 -5.26 -26.83
CA ILE A 123 18.88 -4.56 -26.99
C ILE A 123 20.07 -5.52 -27.11
N GLU A 124 20.07 -6.60 -26.33
CA GLU A 124 21.21 -7.52 -26.25
C GLU A 124 21.35 -8.39 -27.52
N LYS A 125 20.24 -8.64 -28.24
CA LYS A 125 20.24 -9.42 -29.49
C LYS A 125 20.85 -8.71 -30.71
N ARG A 126 21.31 -7.45 -30.62
CA ARG A 126 21.74 -6.66 -31.78
C ARG A 126 23.23 -6.25 -31.70
N PRO A 127 24.06 -6.62 -32.71
CA PRO A 127 25.52 -6.45 -32.65
C PRO A 127 26.03 -5.03 -32.96
N ALA A 128 25.23 -4.16 -33.59
CA ALA A 128 25.70 -2.84 -34.03
C ALA A 128 25.47 -1.74 -32.97
N PRO A 129 26.52 -1.06 -32.47
CA PRO A 129 26.41 -0.04 -31.41
C PRO A 129 25.60 1.19 -31.83
N GLN A 130 25.58 1.53 -33.12
CA GLN A 130 24.80 2.66 -33.63
C GLN A 130 23.29 2.38 -33.65
N VAL A 131 22.89 1.16 -34.00
CA VAL A 131 21.47 0.72 -33.98
C VAL A 131 20.95 0.64 -32.54
N LYS A 132 21.81 0.21 -31.62
CA LYS A 132 21.52 0.17 -30.18
C LYS A 132 21.23 1.56 -29.60
N ALA A 133 22.00 2.57 -29.99
CA ALA A 133 21.79 3.96 -29.57
C ALA A 133 20.47 4.55 -30.10
N HIS A 134 20.13 4.31 -31.36
CA HIS A 134 18.88 4.81 -31.97
C HIS A 134 17.62 4.19 -31.35
N ILE A 135 17.67 2.88 -31.07
CA ILE A 135 16.57 2.17 -30.41
C ILE A 135 16.41 2.66 -28.97
N HIS A 136 17.51 2.89 -28.25
CA HIS A 136 17.47 3.46 -26.90
C HIS A 136 16.78 4.83 -26.89
N SER A 137 17.18 5.75 -27.78
CA SER A 137 16.56 7.08 -27.85
C SER A 137 15.08 7.03 -28.27
N TYR A 138 14.71 6.13 -29.19
CA TYR A 138 13.33 5.96 -29.63
C TYR A 138 12.43 5.42 -28.52
N LEU A 139 12.92 4.42 -27.76
CA LEU A 139 12.20 3.87 -26.61
C LEU A 139 12.15 4.83 -25.43
N HIS A 140 13.21 5.61 -25.18
CA HIS A 140 13.20 6.65 -24.15
C HIS A 140 12.14 7.73 -24.46
N GLN A 141 12.06 8.17 -25.73
CA GLN A 141 10.94 9.01 -26.19
C GLN A 141 9.58 8.33 -26.01
N GLY A 142 9.49 7.02 -26.22
CA GLY A 142 8.31 6.22 -25.92
C GLY A 142 7.95 6.27 -24.43
N MET A 143 8.91 6.07 -23.53
CA MET A 143 8.70 6.12 -22.08
C MET A 143 8.16 7.48 -21.62
N ASP A 144 8.71 8.57 -22.14
CA ASP A 144 8.22 9.92 -21.85
C ASP A 144 6.82 10.15 -22.41
N LYS A 145 6.57 9.72 -23.65
CA LYS A 145 5.26 9.88 -24.30
C LYS A 145 4.15 9.08 -23.61
N PHE A 146 4.45 7.89 -23.10
CA PHE A 146 3.49 7.02 -22.40
C PHE A 146 3.49 7.22 -20.88
N GLY A 147 4.27 8.16 -20.34
CA GLY A 147 4.27 8.47 -18.91
C GLY A 147 4.82 7.35 -18.02
N MET A 148 5.68 6.48 -18.55
CA MET A 148 6.25 5.34 -17.81
C MET A 148 6.98 5.81 -16.54
N SER A 149 7.64 6.98 -16.61
CA SER A 149 8.27 7.61 -15.45
C SER A 149 7.26 7.94 -14.33
N ALA A 150 6.04 8.37 -14.68
CA ALA A 150 4.99 8.66 -13.70
C ALA A 150 4.45 7.38 -13.04
N VAL A 151 4.34 6.28 -13.80
CA VAL A 151 3.95 4.97 -13.27
C VAL A 151 5.02 4.46 -12.30
N VAL A 152 6.30 4.50 -12.69
CA VAL A 152 7.43 4.04 -11.86
C VAL A 152 7.57 4.85 -10.58
N GLU A 153 7.45 6.18 -10.65
CA GLU A 153 7.44 7.05 -9.47
C GLU A 153 6.16 6.88 -8.63
N GLY A 154 5.05 6.51 -9.27
CA GLY A 154 3.75 6.29 -8.65
C GLY A 154 3.67 5.01 -7.82
N ILE A 155 4.34 3.92 -8.24
CA ILE A 155 4.30 2.60 -7.56
C ILE A 155 4.61 2.73 -6.05
N PRO A 156 5.76 3.30 -5.63
CA PRO A 156 6.03 3.49 -4.20
C PRO A 156 5.01 4.38 -3.50
N THR A 157 4.49 5.43 -4.17
CA THR A 157 3.51 6.32 -3.54
C THR A 157 2.18 5.61 -3.27
N LEU A 158 1.77 4.72 -4.18
CA LEU A 158 0.56 3.92 -4.04
C LEU A 158 0.69 2.94 -2.86
N LEU A 159 1.87 2.33 -2.70
CA LEU A 159 2.18 1.47 -1.55
C LEU A 159 2.15 2.25 -0.23
N HIS A 160 2.74 3.44 -0.16
CA HIS A 160 2.67 4.26 1.05
C HIS A 160 1.21 4.63 1.39
N GLY A 161 0.42 5.04 0.40
CA GLY A 161 -1.01 5.33 0.60
C GLY A 161 -1.78 4.14 1.15
N SER A 162 -1.51 2.95 0.63
CA SER A 162 -2.05 1.68 1.13
C SER A 162 -1.68 1.43 2.59
N VAL A 163 -0.40 1.59 2.96
CA VAL A 163 0.06 1.43 4.36
C VAL A 163 -0.63 2.42 5.30
N PHE A 164 -0.81 3.69 4.89
CA PHE A 164 -1.52 4.68 5.70
C PHE A 164 -2.98 4.31 5.93
N LEU A 165 -3.69 3.85 4.89
CA LEU A 165 -5.07 3.37 5.02
C LEU A 165 -5.17 2.18 5.98
N PHE A 166 -4.22 1.24 5.90
CA PHE A 166 -4.16 0.12 6.83
C PHE A 166 -3.95 0.56 8.28
N LEU A 167 -3.04 1.51 8.53
CA LEU A 167 -2.80 2.06 9.88
C LEU A 167 -4.03 2.76 10.45
N ILE A 168 -4.78 3.51 9.62
CA ILE A 168 -6.04 4.13 10.05
C ILE A 168 -7.05 3.06 10.47
N GLY A 169 -7.22 2.01 9.66
CA GLY A 169 -8.09 0.87 10.00
C GLY A 169 -7.61 0.13 11.26
N LEU A 170 -6.30 -0.01 11.46
CA LEU A 170 -5.72 -0.66 12.64
C LEU A 170 -6.05 0.11 13.93
N VAL A 171 -5.97 1.44 13.89
CA VAL A 171 -6.32 2.29 15.04
C VAL A 171 -7.82 2.19 15.37
N ASP A 172 -8.70 2.24 14.37
CA ASP A 172 -10.16 2.10 14.56
C ASP A 172 -10.52 0.70 15.10
N PHE A 173 -9.82 -0.34 14.62
CA PHE A 173 -9.97 -1.71 15.13
C PHE A 173 -9.59 -1.81 16.61
N LEU A 174 -8.40 -1.31 16.97
CA LEU A 174 -7.93 -1.35 18.36
C LEU A 174 -8.80 -0.50 19.29
N TYR A 175 -9.40 0.58 18.77
CA TYR A 175 -10.30 1.46 19.53
C TYR A 175 -11.53 0.70 20.04
N SER A 176 -12.01 -0.26 19.26
CA SER A 176 -13.11 -1.12 19.68
C SER A 176 -12.73 -2.14 20.75
N ILE A 177 -11.44 -2.42 20.96
CA ILE A 177 -10.95 -3.48 21.86
C ILE A 177 -10.49 -2.89 23.19
N ASN A 178 -9.52 -1.98 23.18
CA ASN A 178 -8.93 -1.43 24.40
C ASN A 178 -8.25 -0.08 24.20
N PHE A 179 -8.63 0.90 25.01
CA PHE A 179 -8.11 2.27 24.94
C PHE A 179 -6.60 2.38 25.20
N VAL A 180 -6.04 1.58 26.12
CA VAL A 180 -4.62 1.61 26.45
C VAL A 180 -3.78 1.12 25.27
N VAL A 181 -4.20 0.03 24.63
CA VAL A 181 -3.52 -0.53 23.45
C VAL A 181 -3.51 0.48 22.31
N VAL A 182 -4.64 1.16 22.08
CA VAL A 182 -4.77 2.22 21.07
C VAL A 182 -3.78 3.34 21.33
N LEU A 183 -3.70 3.83 22.56
CA LEU A 183 -2.84 4.96 22.89
C LEU A 183 -1.37 4.64 22.59
N VAL A 184 -0.91 3.43 22.94
CA VAL A 184 0.45 2.97 22.66
C VAL A 184 0.70 2.88 21.15
N VAL A 185 -0.21 2.25 20.40
CA VAL A 185 -0.07 2.10 18.94
C VAL A 185 -0.15 3.46 18.23
N MET A 186 -1.04 4.35 18.67
CA MET A 186 -1.17 5.70 18.14
C MET A 186 0.11 6.52 18.33
N CYS A 187 0.76 6.42 19.49
CA CYS A 187 2.06 7.08 19.71
C CYS A 187 3.12 6.55 18.74
N ALA A 188 3.16 5.23 18.50
CA ALA A 188 4.07 4.63 17.52
C ALA A 188 3.76 5.10 16.08
N VAL A 189 2.49 5.21 15.70
CA VAL A 189 2.07 5.70 14.38
C VAL A 189 2.43 7.17 14.20
N VAL A 190 2.16 8.03 15.19
CA VAL A 190 2.47 9.47 15.14
C VAL A 190 3.97 9.71 15.07
N THR A 191 4.78 8.99 15.84
CA THR A 191 6.25 9.08 15.77
C THR A 191 6.78 8.62 14.41
N GLY A 192 6.22 7.56 13.83
CA GLY A 192 6.53 7.14 12.47
C GLY A 192 6.17 8.19 11.41
N PHE A 193 4.96 8.75 11.50
CA PHE A 193 4.44 9.75 10.56
C PHE A 193 5.23 11.06 10.63
N THR A 194 5.57 11.54 11.83
CA THR A 194 6.42 12.71 12.02
C THR A 194 7.82 12.48 11.44
N ARG A 195 8.42 11.30 11.62
CA ARG A 195 9.69 10.95 10.95
C ARG A 195 9.56 10.92 9.43
N TYR A 196 8.49 10.34 8.90
CA TYR A 196 8.25 10.27 7.46
C TYR A 196 8.07 11.65 6.82
N THR A 197 7.27 12.51 7.44
CA THR A 197 7.02 13.89 6.99
C THR A 197 8.26 14.76 7.11
N THR A 198 9.02 14.66 8.21
CA THR A 198 10.29 15.37 8.36
C THR A 198 11.28 14.96 7.28
N ILE A 199 11.47 13.67 6.98
CA ILE A 199 12.34 13.20 5.89
C ILE A 199 11.84 13.68 4.52
N THR A 200 10.53 13.70 4.29
CA THR A 200 9.93 14.14 3.03
C THR A 200 10.05 15.65 2.82
N TRP A 201 9.97 16.44 3.89
CA TRP A 201 10.01 17.91 3.85
C TRP A 201 11.41 18.49 4.04
N LEU A 202 12.36 17.74 4.62
CA LEU A 202 13.76 18.11 4.80
C LEU A 202 14.44 18.64 3.52
N PRO A 203 14.31 17.98 2.35
CA PRO A 203 14.94 18.47 1.12
C PRO A 203 14.35 19.78 0.58
N ILE A 204 13.18 20.22 1.08
CA ILE A 204 12.52 21.49 0.70
C ILE A 204 13.10 22.66 1.50
N ILE A 205 13.47 22.43 2.77
CA ILE A 205 13.99 23.49 3.66
C ILE A 205 15.50 23.69 3.46
N ASN A 206 16.23 22.63 3.08
CA ASN A 206 17.67 22.71 2.90
C ASN A 206 18.12 21.97 1.62
N HIS A 207 18.40 22.75 0.57
CA HIS A 207 18.81 22.28 -0.77
C HIS A 207 20.10 21.43 -0.79
N LYS A 208 20.83 21.33 0.33
CA LYS A 208 22.06 20.53 0.50
C LYS A 208 21.85 19.16 1.17
N CYS A 209 20.61 18.77 1.51
CA CYS A 209 20.34 17.49 2.16
C CYS A 209 20.34 16.30 1.16
N PRO A 210 21.03 15.18 1.47
CA PRO A 210 21.20 14.04 0.55
C PRO A 210 19.97 13.12 0.41
N TYR A 211 18.88 13.39 1.12
CA TYR A 211 17.66 12.58 1.06
C TYR A 211 16.78 13.00 -0.12
N ARG A 212 16.95 12.34 -1.28
CA ARG A 212 16.06 12.49 -2.45
C ARG A 212 14.88 11.52 -2.36
N THR A 213 13.74 12.00 -1.88
CA THR A 213 12.46 11.28 -2.01
C THR A 213 11.80 11.60 -3.36
N PRO A 214 11.01 10.67 -3.94
CA PRO A 214 10.35 10.87 -5.23
C PRO A 214 9.39 12.07 -5.25
N LEU A 215 8.78 12.42 -4.10
CA LEU A 215 7.90 13.59 -3.97
C LEU A 215 8.64 14.93 -4.12
N SER A 216 9.94 15.02 -3.76
CA SER A 216 10.69 16.27 -3.92
C SER A 216 10.89 16.67 -5.38
N LYS A 217 10.96 15.68 -6.30
CA LYS A 217 11.07 15.94 -7.74
C LYS A 217 9.79 16.54 -8.33
N VAL A 218 8.63 16.05 -7.89
CA VAL A 218 7.31 16.54 -8.34
C VAL A 218 7.11 17.99 -7.91
N PHE A 219 7.48 18.31 -6.66
CA PHE A 219 7.34 19.66 -6.12
C PHE A 219 8.32 20.65 -6.74
N TRP A 220 9.55 20.21 -7.07
CA TRP A 220 10.53 21.06 -7.76
C TRP A 220 10.08 21.47 -9.17
N ARG A 221 9.43 20.57 -9.92
CA ARG A 221 8.86 20.93 -11.24
C ARG A 221 7.72 21.95 -11.13
N LEU A 222 6.87 21.83 -10.12
CA LEU A 222 5.78 22.77 -9.87
C LEU A 222 6.28 24.15 -9.41
N SER A 223 7.38 24.18 -8.65
CA SER A 223 8.03 25.43 -8.21
C SER A 223 8.78 26.16 -9.33
N GLN A 224 9.11 25.50 -10.45
CA GLN A 224 9.74 26.14 -11.60
C GLN A 224 8.74 26.64 -12.65
N SER A 225 7.47 26.21 -12.56
CA SER A 225 6.41 26.63 -13.48
C SER A 225 5.61 27.85 -13.01
N LEU A 226 6.05 28.50 -11.93
CA LEU A 226 5.42 29.66 -11.29
C LEU A 226 6.49 30.75 -11.14
#